data_AF-A0A1A6H6Q3-F1
#
_entry.id   AF-A0A1A6H6Q3-F1
#
_cell.length_a   1.000
_cell.length_b   1.000
_cell.length_c   1.000
_cell.angle_alpha   90.00
_cell.angle_beta   90.00
_cell.angle_gamma   90.00
#
_symmetry.space_group_name_H-M   'P 1'
#
loop_
_entity.id
_entity.type
_entity.pdbx_description
1 polymer ?
#
loop_
_entity_poly.entity_id
_entity_poly.type
_entity_poly.pdbx_seq_one_letter_code
_entity_poly.pdbx_strand_id
1 'polypeptide(L)'
;KIKQGLLPSLEDLLFYTIAEGQEKIPVHKFITALKSTGLRTSDPRLKECMDMLRLTLQTTSDGVMLDKDLFKKCVQSNIVLLTQAFRRKFVIPDFMSFTSHIDELYESAKKQSGGKSCVKPLKYAIAVNDLGTEYVHRYVGKEPSGLRFNKLFLNE
;
A
#
# COMPACT_ATOMS: atom_id res chain seq x y z
N LYS A 1 -40.69 13.78 -18.02
CA LYS A 1 -40.27 12.37 -17.83
C LYS A 1 -39.24 12.33 -16.71
N ILE A 2 -39.66 11.92 -15.52
CA ILE A 2 -38.82 11.78 -14.32
C ILE A 2 -37.97 10.52 -14.54
N LYS A 3 -36.64 10.68 -14.72
CA LYS A 3 -35.73 9.52 -14.81
C LYS A 3 -35.63 8.91 -13.41
N GLN A 4 -35.89 7.61 -13.35
CA GLN A 4 -35.87 6.77 -12.14
C GLN A 4 -34.62 7.03 -11.28
N GLY A 5 -34.82 7.08 -9.96
CA GLY A 5 -33.75 7.21 -8.96
C GLY A 5 -32.79 6.03 -8.99
N LEU A 6 -31.77 6.13 -9.83
CA LEU A 6 -30.64 5.21 -9.83
C LEU A 6 -29.73 5.60 -8.67
N LEU A 7 -29.58 4.70 -7.68
CA LEU A 7 -28.52 4.83 -6.69
C LEU A 7 -27.18 4.99 -7.45
N PRO A 8 -26.36 6.01 -7.14
CA PRO A 8 -25.08 6.20 -7.81
C PRO A 8 -24.19 4.97 -7.58
N SER A 9 -23.54 4.49 -8.64
CA SER A 9 -22.63 3.34 -8.54
C SER A 9 -21.39 3.70 -7.70
N LEU A 10 -20.62 2.70 -7.26
CA LEU A 10 -19.40 2.95 -6.45
C LEU A 10 -18.38 3.80 -7.23
N GLU A 11 -18.27 3.60 -8.54
CA GLU A 11 -17.43 4.40 -9.43
C GLU A 11 -17.89 5.86 -9.48
N ASP A 12 -19.21 6.08 -9.54
CA ASP A 12 -19.79 7.42 -9.56
C ASP A 12 -19.53 8.16 -8.24
N LEU A 13 -19.73 7.48 -7.11
CA LEU A 13 -19.44 8.04 -5.79
C LEU A 13 -17.96 8.40 -5.64
N LEU A 14 -17.06 7.53 -6.11
CA LEU A 14 -15.63 7.79 -6.10
C LEU A 14 -15.27 8.97 -7.00
N PHE A 15 -15.86 9.07 -8.19
CA PHE A 15 -15.68 10.20 -9.09
C PHE A 15 -16.04 11.52 -8.39
N TYR A 16 -17.24 11.62 -7.81
CA TYR A 16 -17.67 12.84 -7.13
C TYR A 16 -16.79 13.20 -5.93
N THR A 17 -16.25 12.21 -5.23
CA THR A 17 -15.32 12.41 -4.11
C THR A 17 -14.04 13.10 -4.57
N ILE A 18 -13.52 12.78 -5.74
CA ILE A 18 -12.23 13.29 -6.26
C ILE A 18 -12.44 14.57 -7.10
N ALA A 19 -13.57 14.66 -7.81
CA ALA A 19 -13.91 15.79 -8.65
C ALA A 19 -14.20 17.06 -7.85
N GLU A 20 -14.63 16.93 -6.59
CA GLU A 20 -14.92 18.08 -5.71
C GLU A 20 -15.89 19.09 -6.35
N GLY A 21 -16.89 18.58 -7.08
CA GLY A 21 -17.88 19.40 -7.79
C GLY A 21 -17.51 19.80 -9.22
N GLN A 22 -16.34 19.43 -9.74
CA GLN A 22 -15.96 19.65 -11.14
C GLN A 22 -16.57 18.60 -12.07
N GLU A 23 -16.78 18.95 -13.35
CA GLU A 23 -17.30 18.02 -14.36
C GLU A 23 -16.26 16.99 -14.85
N LYS A 24 -14.97 17.32 -14.73
CA LYS A 24 -13.85 16.48 -15.15
C LYS A 24 -12.77 16.47 -14.08
N ILE A 25 -12.01 15.38 -14.01
CA ILE A 25 -10.90 15.20 -13.07
C ILE A 25 -9.57 15.24 -13.85
N PRO A 26 -8.65 16.15 -13.52
CA PRO A 26 -7.29 16.07 -14.05
C PRO A 26 -6.61 14.77 -13.60
N VAL A 27 -5.97 14.05 -14.52
CA VAL A 27 -5.30 12.76 -14.23
C VAL A 27 -4.25 12.90 -13.13
N HIS A 28 -3.49 14.00 -13.13
CA HIS A 28 -2.51 14.26 -12.08
C HIS A 28 -3.17 14.41 -10.69
N LYS A 29 -4.37 15.01 -10.60
CA LYS A 29 -5.12 15.15 -9.35
C LYS A 29 -5.51 13.77 -8.83
N PHE A 30 -6.02 12.90 -9.71
CA PHE A 30 -6.33 11.51 -9.37
C PHE A 30 -5.09 10.75 -8.86
N ILE A 31 -3.96 10.83 -9.57
CA ILE A 31 -2.72 10.13 -9.19
C ILE A 31 -2.18 10.65 -7.86
N THR A 32 -2.22 11.96 -7.62
CA THR A 32 -1.79 12.56 -6.35
C THR A 32 -2.68 12.12 -5.20
N ALA A 33 -4.00 12.13 -5.40
CA ALA A 33 -4.95 11.68 -4.39
C ALA A 33 -4.84 10.16 -4.12
N LEU A 34 -4.50 9.36 -5.14
CA LEU A 34 -4.21 7.95 -4.97
C LEU A 34 -2.94 7.73 -4.14
N LYS A 35 -1.86 8.47 -4.44
CA LYS A 35 -0.59 8.39 -3.68
C LYS A 35 -0.77 8.82 -2.23
N SER A 36 -1.64 9.78 -1.94
CA SER A 36 -1.90 10.22 -0.56
C SER A 36 -2.59 9.16 0.31
N THR A 37 -3.22 8.13 -0.31
CA THR A 37 -3.73 6.96 0.42
C THR A 37 -2.64 5.98 0.84
N GLY A 38 -1.40 6.14 0.35
CA GLY A 38 -0.28 5.21 0.54
C GLY A 38 -0.13 4.16 -0.56
N LEU A 39 -1.06 4.09 -1.52
CA LEU A 39 -0.92 3.22 -2.70
C LEU A 39 0.12 3.77 -3.68
N ARG A 40 0.90 2.85 -4.26
CA ARG A 40 1.84 3.17 -5.34
C ARG A 40 1.17 2.92 -6.69
N THR A 41 1.47 3.74 -7.69
CA THR A 41 1.01 3.53 -9.08
C THR A 41 1.60 2.27 -9.73
N SER A 42 2.59 1.65 -9.09
CA SER A 42 3.19 0.37 -9.50
C SER A 42 2.60 -0.83 -8.75
N ASP A 43 1.54 -0.65 -7.94
CA ASP A 43 0.88 -1.76 -7.24
C ASP A 43 0.30 -2.74 -8.28
N PRO A 44 0.65 -4.04 -8.24
CA PRO A 44 0.16 -5.02 -9.20
C PRO A 44 -1.36 -5.11 -9.27
N ARG A 45 -2.06 -4.83 -8.15
CA ARG A 45 -3.53 -4.85 -8.07
C ARG A 45 -4.19 -3.63 -8.69
N LEU A 46 -3.42 -2.65 -9.15
CA LEU A 46 -3.88 -1.47 -9.87
C LEU A 46 -3.46 -1.50 -11.35
N LYS A 47 -2.86 -2.60 -11.82
CA LYS A 47 -2.28 -2.69 -13.16
C LYS A 47 -3.30 -2.33 -14.24
N GLU A 48 -4.51 -2.90 -14.18
CA GLU A 48 -5.55 -2.67 -15.17
C GLU A 48 -5.97 -1.20 -15.23
N CYS A 49 -6.19 -0.57 -14.06
CA CYS A 49 -6.50 0.85 -13.97
C CYS A 49 -5.39 1.73 -14.54
N MET A 50 -4.13 1.42 -14.23
CA MET A 50 -2.99 2.20 -14.70
C MET A 50 -2.75 2.04 -16.20
N ASP A 51 -2.97 0.85 -16.74
CA ASP A 51 -2.86 0.59 -18.17
C ASP A 51 -4.00 1.27 -18.94
N MET A 52 -5.23 1.27 -18.41
CA MET A 52 -6.36 1.97 -19.02
C MET A 52 -6.19 3.50 -18.97
N LEU A 53 -5.64 4.03 -17.88
CA LEU A 53 -5.27 5.45 -17.78
C LEU A 53 -4.24 5.81 -18.85
N ARG A 54 -3.16 5.01 -19.00
CA ARG A 54 -2.14 5.23 -20.03
C ARG A 54 -2.72 5.22 -21.44
N LEU A 55 -3.60 4.27 -21.74
CA LEU A 55 -4.27 4.19 -23.04
C LEU A 55 -5.11 5.46 -23.29
N THR A 56 -5.88 5.89 -22.30
CA THR A 56 -6.73 7.08 -22.39
C THR A 56 -5.91 8.36 -22.59
N LEU A 57 -4.76 8.48 -21.92
CA LEU A 57 -3.83 9.59 -22.09
C LEU A 57 -3.25 9.68 -23.51
N GLN A 58 -3.13 8.56 -24.23
CA GLN A 58 -2.58 8.51 -25.59
C GLN A 58 -3.63 8.78 -26.68
N THR A 59 -4.89 8.43 -26.45
CA THR A 59 -5.95 8.50 -27.46
C THR A 59 -6.69 9.83 -27.53
N THR A 60 -6.59 10.66 -26.48
CA THR A 60 -7.44 11.85 -26.32
C THR A 60 -6.62 13.12 -26.54
N SER A 61 -7.09 14.04 -27.39
CA SER A 61 -6.42 15.34 -27.64
C SER A 61 -6.38 16.23 -26.39
N ASP A 62 -7.36 16.08 -25.52
CA ASP A 62 -7.50 16.75 -24.21
C ASP A 62 -6.94 15.86 -23.08
N GLY A 63 -5.90 15.07 -23.39
CA GLY A 63 -5.34 13.91 -22.66
C GLY A 63 -4.80 14.17 -21.26
N VAL A 64 -5.36 15.13 -20.54
CA VAL A 64 -5.08 15.45 -19.13
C VAL A 64 -6.36 15.32 -18.28
N MET A 65 -7.55 15.32 -18.89
CA MET A 65 -8.84 15.36 -18.16
C MET A 65 -9.65 14.08 -18.34
N LEU A 66 -10.18 13.54 -17.24
CA LEU A 66 -11.09 12.40 -17.20
C LEU A 66 -12.51 12.89 -16.98
N ASP A 67 -13.41 12.62 -17.93
CA ASP A 67 -14.84 12.70 -17.67
C ASP A 67 -15.33 11.48 -16.86
N LYS A 68 -16.60 11.50 -16.48
CA LYS A 68 -17.23 10.46 -15.67
C LYS A 68 -17.15 9.07 -16.32
N ASP A 69 -17.35 8.98 -17.63
CA ASP A 69 -17.40 7.70 -18.34
C ASP A 69 -15.99 7.11 -18.54
N LEU A 70 -15.01 7.96 -18.87
CA LEU A 70 -13.60 7.58 -18.95
C LEU A 70 -13.05 7.17 -17.59
N PHE A 71 -13.38 7.92 -16.53
CA PHE A 71 -13.00 7.56 -15.17
C PHE A 71 -13.55 6.17 -14.80
N LYS A 72 -14.84 5.93 -15.04
CA LYS A 72 -15.48 4.65 -14.78
C LYS A 72 -14.78 3.49 -15.51
N LYS A 73 -14.46 3.67 -16.79
CA LYS A 73 -13.71 2.66 -17.57
C LYS A 73 -12.32 2.36 -16.99
N CYS A 74 -11.66 3.37 -16.43
CA CYS A 74 -10.34 3.21 -15.81
C CYS A 74 -10.43 2.47 -14.47
N VAL A 75 -11.39 2.81 -13.62
CA VAL A 75 -11.41 2.30 -12.23
C VAL A 75 -12.23 1.03 -12.03
N GLN A 76 -13.09 0.64 -12.98
CA GLN A 76 -14.03 -0.48 -12.85
C GLN A 76 -13.36 -1.78 -12.39
N SER A 77 -12.19 -2.13 -12.92
CA SER A 77 -11.50 -3.39 -12.61
C SER A 77 -10.92 -3.42 -11.19
N ASN A 78 -10.69 -2.26 -10.59
CA ASN A 78 -10.00 -2.12 -9.31
C ASN A 78 -10.84 -1.32 -8.28
N ILE A 79 -12.15 -1.17 -8.53
CA ILE A 79 -13.03 -0.25 -7.79
C ILE A 79 -13.13 -0.56 -6.30
N VAL A 80 -13.08 -1.84 -5.90
CA VAL A 80 -13.17 -2.24 -4.49
C VAL A 80 -11.95 -1.73 -3.70
N LEU A 81 -10.74 -1.93 -4.24
CA LEU A 81 -9.50 -1.46 -3.64
C LEU A 81 -9.46 0.07 -3.58
N LEU A 82 -9.81 0.74 -4.68
CA LEU A 82 -9.84 2.20 -4.74
C LEU A 82 -10.86 2.77 -3.75
N THR A 83 -12.06 2.19 -3.67
CA THR A 83 -13.08 2.60 -2.71
C THR A 83 -12.57 2.45 -1.27
N GLN A 84 -11.88 1.36 -0.94
CA GLN A 84 -11.28 1.20 0.39
C GLN A 84 -10.22 2.26 0.68
N ALA A 85 -9.35 2.57 -0.29
CA ALA A 85 -8.31 3.57 -0.16
C ALA A 85 -8.89 4.96 0.11
N PHE A 86 -9.79 5.43 -0.75
CA PHE A 86 -10.37 6.77 -0.68
C PHE A 86 -11.37 6.94 0.48
N ARG A 87 -12.00 5.86 0.96
CA ARG A 87 -12.86 5.89 2.16
C ARG A 87 -12.09 5.68 3.46
N ARG A 88 -10.75 5.75 3.43
CA ARG A 88 -9.88 5.61 4.60
C ARG A 88 -10.11 4.29 5.36
N LYS A 89 -10.28 3.18 4.62
CA LYS A 89 -10.50 1.82 5.16
C LYS A 89 -9.23 0.98 5.22
N PHE A 90 -8.07 1.54 4.93
CA PHE A 90 -6.80 0.89 5.21
C PHE A 90 -6.53 0.86 6.71
N VAL A 91 -5.66 -0.08 7.09
CA VAL A 91 -5.21 -0.24 8.48
C VAL A 91 -4.62 1.04 9.07
N ILE A 92 -4.01 1.88 8.22
CA ILE A 92 -3.58 3.24 8.56
C ILE A 92 -4.40 4.23 7.71
N PRO A 93 -5.45 4.86 8.27
CA PRO A 93 -6.33 5.79 7.57
C PRO A 93 -5.66 7.09 7.11
N ASP A 94 -4.75 7.64 7.92
CA ASP A 94 -3.98 8.86 7.62
C ASP A 94 -2.52 8.49 7.37
N PHE A 95 -2.26 7.99 6.16
CA PHE A 95 -0.94 7.48 5.80
C PHE A 95 0.09 8.59 5.69
N MET A 96 -0.29 9.80 5.27
CA MET A 96 0.63 10.93 5.12
C MET A 96 1.17 11.41 6.48
N SER A 97 0.29 11.53 7.49
CA SER A 97 0.72 11.84 8.86
C SER A 97 1.62 10.74 9.42
N PHE A 98 1.25 9.47 9.21
CA PHE A 98 2.07 8.33 9.63
C PHE A 98 3.47 8.37 9.02
N THR A 99 3.60 8.59 7.70
CA THR A 99 4.91 8.65 7.03
C THR A 99 5.77 9.80 7.54
N SER A 100 5.17 10.95 7.87
CA SER A 100 5.91 12.08 8.48
C SER A 100 6.56 11.67 9.80
N HIS A 101 5.83 10.97 10.68
CA HIS A 101 6.41 10.46 11.92
C HIS A 101 7.48 9.39 11.67
N ILE A 102 7.32 8.55 10.65
CA ILE A 102 8.36 7.57 10.27
C ILE A 102 9.64 8.26 9.81
N ASP A 103 9.53 9.35 9.04
CA ASP A 103 10.69 10.14 8.60
C ASP A 103 11.42 10.77 9.79
N GLU A 104 10.69 11.30 10.78
CA GLU A 104 11.26 11.82 12.03
C GLU A 104 12.00 10.73 12.84
N LEU A 105 11.38 9.55 12.97
CA LEU A 105 12.01 8.41 13.64
C LEU A 105 13.26 7.94 12.89
N TYR A 106 13.21 7.93 11.56
CA TYR A 106 14.36 7.59 10.72
C TYR A 106 15.51 8.56 10.92
N GLU A 107 15.28 9.87 10.85
CA GLU A 107 16.33 10.87 11.03
C GLU A 107 16.88 10.88 12.47
N SER A 108 16.06 10.54 13.46
CA SER A 108 16.52 10.31 14.83
C SER A 108 17.44 9.07 14.93
N ALA A 109 17.02 7.94 14.39
CA ALA A 109 17.75 6.67 14.46
C ALA A 109 19.04 6.67 13.62
N LYS A 110 19.04 7.37 12.48
CA LYS A 110 20.19 7.50 11.56
C LYS A 110 21.44 8.07 12.23
N LYS A 111 21.29 8.83 13.32
CA LYS A 111 22.41 9.36 14.12
C LYS A 111 23.15 8.27 14.89
N GLN A 112 22.57 7.08 15.03
CA GLN A 112 23.19 5.93 15.65
C GLN A 112 24.04 5.18 14.62
N SER A 113 25.33 5.48 14.56
CA SER A 113 26.30 4.81 13.67
C SER A 113 26.91 3.54 14.28
N GLY A 114 26.55 3.21 15.52
CA GLY A 114 26.99 2.00 16.22
C GLY A 114 26.11 0.79 15.91
N GLY A 115 26.72 -0.40 15.81
CA GLY A 115 26.00 -1.66 15.63
C GLY A 115 26.75 -2.62 14.71
N LYS A 116 26.53 -3.92 14.88
CA LYS A 116 27.06 -4.96 14.00
C LYS A 116 25.90 -5.58 13.22
N SER A 117 26.07 -5.70 11.90
CA SER A 117 25.05 -6.33 11.05
C SER A 117 24.75 -7.75 11.54
N CYS A 118 23.47 -8.02 11.84
CA CYS A 118 23.00 -9.30 12.31
C CYS A 118 22.03 -9.90 11.30
N VAL A 119 22.44 -10.99 10.65
CA VAL A 119 21.62 -11.73 9.67
C VAL A 119 20.94 -12.96 10.27
N LYS A 120 21.06 -13.16 11.60
CA LYS A 120 20.58 -14.38 12.28
C LYS A 120 19.05 -14.59 12.13
N PRO A 121 18.17 -13.56 12.28
CA PRO A 121 16.74 -13.77 12.13
C PRO A 121 16.34 -14.21 10.71
N LEU A 122 16.95 -13.63 9.67
CA LEU A 122 16.69 -13.98 8.27
C LEU A 122 17.10 -15.43 7.96
N LYS A 123 18.28 -15.87 8.44
CA LYS A 123 18.74 -17.25 8.27
C LYS A 123 17.81 -18.26 8.94
N TYR A 124 17.34 -17.94 10.14
CA TYR A 124 16.38 -18.77 10.86
C TYR A 124 15.02 -18.85 10.13
N ALA A 125 14.50 -17.73 9.63
CA ALA A 125 13.24 -17.73 8.86
C ALA A 125 13.32 -18.61 7.61
N ILE A 126 14.43 -18.55 6.86
CA ILE A 126 14.66 -19.42 5.69
C ILE A 126 14.74 -20.89 6.12
N ALA A 127 15.53 -21.21 7.15
CA ALA A 127 15.66 -22.59 7.62
C ALA A 127 14.32 -23.19 8.08
N VAL A 128 13.48 -22.41 8.78
CA VAL A 128 12.14 -22.86 9.19
C VAL A 128 11.20 -23.00 8.00
N ASN A 129 11.27 -22.09 7.03
CA ASN A 129 10.47 -22.18 5.79
C ASN A 129 10.80 -23.45 5.00
N ASP A 130 12.08 -23.80 4.88
CA ASP A 130 12.54 -24.89 4.01
C ASP A 130 12.53 -26.27 4.69
N LEU A 131 12.82 -26.32 6.00
CA LEU A 131 13.01 -27.58 6.74
C LEU A 131 11.90 -27.83 7.77
N GLY A 132 11.05 -26.84 8.04
CA GLY A 132 10.01 -26.91 9.05
C GLY A 132 10.53 -26.67 10.47
N THR A 133 9.62 -26.21 11.32
CA THR A 133 9.89 -25.83 12.72
C THR A 133 10.46 -26.99 13.54
N GLU A 134 9.87 -28.18 13.43
CA GLU A 134 10.30 -29.36 14.20
C GLU A 134 11.73 -29.78 13.86
N TYR A 135 12.10 -29.76 12.58
CA TYR A 135 13.45 -30.11 12.15
C TYR A 135 14.47 -29.14 12.73
N VAL A 136 14.25 -27.83 12.57
CA VAL A 136 15.18 -26.78 12.98
C VAL A 136 15.39 -26.78 14.49
N HIS A 137 14.32 -26.97 15.27
CA HIS A 137 14.39 -26.91 16.73
C HIS A 137 14.96 -28.15 17.40
N ARG A 138 15.27 -29.21 16.64
CA ARG A 138 16.17 -30.26 17.13
C ARG A 138 17.61 -29.76 17.32
N TYR A 139 17.97 -28.64 16.69
CA TYR A 139 19.34 -28.11 16.69
C TYR A 139 19.47 -26.73 17.35
N VAL A 140 18.36 -26.04 17.63
CA VAL A 140 18.38 -24.71 18.28
C VAL A 140 17.17 -24.51 19.19
N GLY A 141 17.41 -23.98 20.39
CA GLY A 141 16.35 -23.65 21.36
C GLY A 141 15.44 -22.51 20.91
N LYS A 142 14.28 -22.40 21.58
CA LYS A 142 13.28 -21.33 21.37
C LYS A 142 13.33 -20.23 22.43
N GLU A 143 14.07 -20.46 23.52
CA GLU A 143 14.05 -19.62 24.71
C GLU A 143 15.32 -18.74 24.80
N PRO A 144 15.19 -17.51 25.33
CA PRO A 144 16.37 -16.69 25.62
C PRO A 144 17.16 -17.31 26.79
N SER A 145 18.49 -17.30 26.69
CA SER A 145 19.37 -17.77 27.77
C SER A 145 19.26 -16.93 29.06
N GLY A 146 18.78 -15.69 28.97
CA GLY A 146 18.72 -14.75 30.09
C GLY A 146 20.09 -14.16 30.45
N LEU A 147 20.08 -12.98 31.08
CA LEU A 147 21.31 -12.20 31.31
C LEU A 147 22.40 -12.99 32.07
N ARG A 148 22.00 -13.89 32.98
CA ARG A 148 22.92 -14.70 33.80
C ARG A 148 23.70 -15.74 33.00
N PHE A 149 23.19 -16.18 31.84
CA PHE A 149 23.75 -17.30 31.08
C PHE A 149 24.22 -16.90 29.68
N ASN A 150 24.40 -15.62 29.39
CA ASN A 150 24.86 -15.09 28.09
C ASN A 150 26.24 -15.61 27.62
N LYS A 151 27.01 -16.26 28.50
CA LYS A 151 28.32 -16.87 28.18
C LYS A 151 28.25 -18.38 27.94
N LEU A 152 27.11 -19.02 28.19
CA LEU A 152 26.92 -20.43 27.90
C LEU A 152 26.62 -20.63 26.41
N PHE A 153 27.23 -21.65 25.80
CA PHE A 153 27.07 -21.95 24.38
C PHE A 153 25.86 -22.85 24.08
N LEU A 154 25.44 -23.67 25.05
CA LEU A 154 24.35 -24.64 24.92
C LEU A 154 23.39 -24.53 26.10
N ASN A 155 22.14 -24.88 25.86
CA ASN A 155 21.13 -25.16 26.89
C ASN A 155 21.23 -26.63 27.36
N GLU A 156 20.46 -26.98 28.39
CA GLU A 156 20.32 -28.37 28.88
C GLU A 156 19.75 -29.31 27.83
#